data_AF-A0A9D0YCG3-F1
#
_entry.id   AF-A0A9D0YCG3-F1
#
_cell.length_a   1.000
_cell.length_b   1.000
_cell.length_c   1.000
_cell.angle_alpha   90.00
_cell.angle_beta   90.00
_cell.angle_gamma   90.00
#
_symmetry.space_group_name_H-M   'P 1'
#
loop_
_entity.id
_entity.type
_entity.pdbx_description
1 polymer ?
#
loop_
_entity_poly.entity_id
_entity_poly.type
_entity_poly.pdbx_seq_one_letter_code
_entity_poly.pdbx_strand_id
1 'polypeptide(L)'
;TVKAGRSRFALALLSPGDFPLVEDPKDTANLTMPEGKLKALIEQTQFAMAQQDVRYYLNGLMLEFSKQGLRSVATDGHRLALSDVEIEFDIAETQQIIVPRKGVLELSRLLEAGDGEAQIRLAANHIQVVLPELTFISKLVDGRFPDYQRVIPKGPSQELSADRDILRAALSRTAILSNEKYRGVRLHLSENTLRIVATNPEQEEAEEDVEVSYRGGNMEIGFNVRYLIDALNAIEGGDIQIQLSDANSSCLIIDKASTQSQYVVMPMRL
;
A
#
# COMPACT_ATOMS: atom_id res chain seq x y z
N THR A 1 27.60 -21.33 26.71
CA THR A 1 28.96 -21.15 26.14
C THR A 1 28.94 -21.63 24.71
N VAL A 2 29.37 -20.81 23.75
CA VAL A 2 29.46 -21.18 22.32
C VAL A 2 30.94 -21.44 21.98
N LYS A 3 31.22 -22.52 21.25
CA LYS A 3 32.58 -22.90 20.80
C LYS A 3 32.57 -23.16 19.30
N ALA A 4 33.56 -22.61 18.60
CA ALA A 4 33.77 -22.84 17.16
C ALA A 4 35.29 -22.84 16.87
N GLY A 5 35.83 -23.98 16.48
CA GLY A 5 37.29 -24.16 16.31
C GLY A 5 38.05 -23.80 17.60
N ARG A 6 38.98 -22.84 17.49
CA ARG A 6 39.76 -22.32 18.63
C ARG A 6 39.10 -21.15 19.37
N SER A 7 37.90 -20.74 18.95
CA SER A 7 37.17 -19.62 19.55
C SER A 7 36.19 -20.11 20.62
N ARG A 8 36.14 -19.38 21.74
CA ARG A 8 35.22 -19.64 22.86
C ARG A 8 34.58 -18.34 23.31
N PHE A 9 33.25 -18.32 23.35
CA PHE A 9 32.46 -17.19 23.79
C PHE A 9 31.56 -17.59 24.97
N ALA A 10 31.54 -16.75 26.01
CA ALA A 10 30.62 -16.87 27.13
C ALA A 10 29.67 -15.67 27.10
N LEU A 11 28.37 -15.94 27.10
CA LEU A 11 27.32 -14.93 27.06
C LEU A 11 26.58 -14.95 28.40
N ALA A 12 26.22 -13.77 28.90
CA ALA A 12 25.27 -13.66 30.00
C ALA A 12 23.90 -14.20 29.55
N LEU A 13 23.21 -14.89 30.45
CA LEU A 13 21.90 -15.51 30.19
C LEU A 13 20.85 -14.90 31.11
N LEU A 14 19.61 -14.87 30.63
CA LEU A 14 18.42 -14.61 31.44
C LEU A 14 17.65 -15.91 31.66
N SER A 15 16.76 -15.93 32.64
CA SER A 15 15.93 -17.11 32.91
C SER A 15 14.93 -17.32 31.77
N PRO A 16 14.75 -18.55 31.25
CA PRO A 16 13.71 -18.83 30.26
C PRO A 16 12.30 -18.45 30.73
N GLY A 17 12.04 -18.49 32.05
CA GLY A 17 10.76 -18.10 32.64
C GLY A 17 10.44 -16.61 32.56
N ASP A 18 11.44 -15.75 32.30
CA ASP A 18 11.25 -14.31 32.12
C ASP A 18 10.83 -13.97 30.68
N PHE A 19 10.91 -14.94 29.76
CA PHE A 19 10.53 -14.76 28.37
C PHE A 19 8.99 -14.80 28.23
N PRO A 20 8.35 -13.80 27.61
CA PRO A 20 6.90 -13.75 27.52
C PRO A 20 6.36 -14.90 26.66
N LEU A 21 5.35 -15.59 27.18
CA LEU A 21 4.63 -16.62 26.44
C LEU A 21 3.55 -15.95 25.56
N VAL A 22 3.43 -16.44 24.33
CA VAL A 22 2.32 -16.11 23.45
C VAL A 22 1.34 -17.28 23.54
N GLU A 23 0.14 -17.03 24.06
CA GLU A 23 -0.91 -18.05 24.09
C GLU A 23 -1.34 -18.38 22.66
N ASP A 24 -1.61 -19.66 22.38
CA ASP A 24 -2.16 -20.09 21.10
C ASP A 24 -3.67 -19.79 21.10
N PRO A 25 -4.11 -18.74 20.38
CA PRO A 25 -5.49 -18.29 20.49
C PRO A 25 -6.41 -19.23 19.71
N LYS A 26 -7.70 -19.29 20.07
CA LYS A 26 -8.67 -20.09 19.30
C LYS A 26 -8.96 -19.41 17.96
N ASP A 27 -8.73 -20.15 16.88
CA ASP A 27 -8.95 -19.67 15.53
C ASP A 27 -10.44 -19.36 15.27
N THR A 28 -10.71 -18.21 14.66
CA THR A 28 -12.02 -17.80 14.13
C THR A 28 -12.12 -18.00 12.62
N ALA A 29 -10.99 -18.04 11.92
CA ALA A 29 -10.89 -18.34 10.49
C ALA A 29 -9.47 -18.80 10.14
N ASN A 30 -9.36 -19.63 9.10
CA ASN A 30 -8.10 -20.16 8.60
C ASN A 30 -8.08 -20.06 7.08
N LEU A 31 -6.97 -19.57 6.53
CA LEU A 31 -6.75 -19.40 5.09
C LEU A 31 -5.34 -19.89 4.76
N THR A 32 -5.20 -20.77 3.78
CA THR A 32 -3.90 -21.15 3.22
C THR A 32 -3.75 -20.53 1.84
N MET A 33 -2.60 -19.90 1.56
CA MET A 33 -2.33 -19.27 0.26
C MET A 33 -0.84 -19.28 -0.09
N PRO A 34 -0.46 -19.11 -1.36
CA PRO A 34 0.94 -18.92 -1.73
C PRO A 34 1.56 -17.69 -1.05
N GLU A 35 2.76 -17.84 -0.52
CA GLU A 35 3.55 -16.77 0.11
C GLU A 35 3.72 -15.58 -0.82
N GLY A 36 4.07 -15.84 -2.09
CA GLY A 36 4.23 -14.78 -3.09
C GLY A 36 2.97 -13.94 -3.28
N LYS A 37 1.77 -14.55 -3.22
CA LYS A 37 0.50 -13.81 -3.32
C LYS A 37 0.25 -12.94 -2.08
N LEU A 38 0.54 -13.46 -0.88
CA LEU A 38 0.40 -12.68 0.35
C LEU A 38 1.40 -11.52 0.40
N LYS A 39 2.64 -11.78 -0.06
CA LYS A 39 3.70 -10.78 -0.16
C LYS A 39 3.30 -9.66 -1.12
N ALA A 40 2.89 -10.01 -2.33
CA ALA A 40 2.45 -9.04 -3.34
C ALA A 40 1.28 -8.19 -2.82
N LEU A 41 0.27 -8.82 -2.20
CA LEU A 41 -0.87 -8.13 -1.60
C LEU A 41 -0.43 -7.07 -0.56
N ILE A 42 0.53 -7.41 0.31
CA ILE A 42 1.08 -6.48 1.30
C ILE A 42 1.92 -5.39 0.63
N GLU A 43 2.79 -5.74 -0.30
CA GLU A 43 3.70 -4.79 -0.96
C GLU A 43 2.96 -3.76 -1.81
N GLN A 44 1.87 -4.17 -2.45
CA GLN A 44 0.98 -3.30 -3.21
C GLN A 44 0.26 -2.27 -2.35
N THR A 45 0.14 -2.46 -1.03
CA THR A 45 -0.70 -1.57 -0.20
C THR A 45 0.02 -0.92 0.97
N GLN A 46 1.06 -1.53 1.52
CA GLN A 46 1.71 -1.11 2.77
C GLN A 46 2.22 0.34 2.78
N PHE A 47 2.60 0.89 1.62
CA PHE A 47 3.13 2.25 1.51
C PHE A 47 2.11 3.32 1.90
N ALA A 48 0.80 3.03 1.78
CA ALA A 48 -0.28 3.96 2.10
C ALA A 48 -0.67 3.96 3.59
N MET A 49 -0.08 3.10 4.43
CA MET A 49 -0.33 3.13 5.88
C MET A 49 0.18 4.44 6.49
N ALA A 50 -0.58 4.99 7.44
CA ALA A 50 -0.12 6.14 8.21
C ALA A 50 1.09 5.79 9.10
N GLN A 51 1.79 6.84 9.55
CA GLN A 51 2.92 6.71 10.47
C GLN A 51 2.73 7.67 11.64
N GLN A 52 2.57 7.11 12.84
CA GLN A 52 2.38 7.85 14.08
C GLN A 52 1.17 8.81 14.04
N ASP A 53 0.13 8.46 13.30
CA ASP A 53 -1.13 9.20 13.28
C ASP A 53 -1.89 9.00 14.59
N VAL A 54 -2.57 10.05 15.06
CA VAL A 54 -3.44 9.99 16.24
C VAL A 54 -4.61 9.01 16.05
N ARG A 55 -5.05 8.83 14.79
CA ARG A 55 -6.01 7.82 14.36
C ARG A 55 -5.28 6.50 14.25
N TYR A 56 -5.09 5.84 15.38
CA TYR A 56 -4.26 4.64 15.51
C TYR A 56 -4.65 3.50 14.55
N TYR A 57 -5.92 3.42 14.12
CA TYR A 57 -6.43 2.44 13.15
C TYR A 57 -5.90 2.66 11.71
N LEU A 58 -5.30 3.82 11.41
CA LEU A 58 -4.60 4.08 10.14
C LEU A 58 -3.11 3.67 10.19
N ASN A 59 -2.56 3.43 11.37
CA ASN A 59 -1.15 3.01 11.55
C ASN A 59 -0.97 1.49 11.34
N GLY A 60 -1.70 0.92 10.40
CA GLY A 60 -1.74 -0.52 10.14
C GLY A 60 -2.40 -0.82 8.81
N LEU A 61 -2.26 -2.08 8.38
CA LEU A 61 -2.88 -2.60 7.17
C LEU A 61 -4.18 -3.31 7.55
N MET A 62 -5.28 -2.90 6.95
CA MET A 62 -6.53 -3.63 7.10
C MET A 62 -6.49 -4.86 6.18
N LEU A 63 -6.81 -6.03 6.73
CA LEU A 63 -7.08 -7.25 5.97
C LEU A 63 -8.57 -7.59 6.11
N GLU A 64 -9.23 -7.80 4.98
CA GLU A 64 -10.63 -8.20 4.91
C GLU A 64 -10.71 -9.60 4.30
N PHE A 65 -11.24 -10.52 5.08
CA PHE A 65 -11.44 -11.92 4.72
C PHE A 65 -12.90 -12.08 4.35
N SER A 66 -13.16 -12.45 3.10
CA SER A 66 -14.52 -12.63 2.59
C SER A 66 -14.59 -13.85 1.68
N LYS A 67 -15.81 -14.24 1.27
CA LYS A 67 -16.01 -15.30 0.27
C LYS A 67 -15.40 -15.00 -1.10
N GLN A 68 -15.09 -13.74 -1.37
CA GLN A 68 -14.44 -13.31 -2.62
C GLN A 68 -12.91 -13.46 -2.57
N GLY A 69 -12.35 -13.66 -1.38
CA GLY A 69 -10.92 -13.75 -1.17
C GLY A 69 -10.41 -12.84 -0.06
N LEU A 70 -9.14 -12.49 -0.17
CA LEU A 70 -8.42 -11.65 0.78
C LEU A 70 -8.17 -10.27 0.16
N ARG A 71 -8.63 -9.23 0.84
CA ARG A 71 -8.39 -7.84 0.47
C ARG A 71 -7.46 -7.18 1.47
N SER A 72 -6.52 -6.37 0.97
CA SER A 72 -5.71 -5.48 1.78
C SER A 72 -6.06 -4.03 1.49
N VAL A 73 -6.16 -3.20 2.53
CA VAL A 73 -6.42 -1.76 2.41
C VAL A 73 -5.55 -0.98 3.38
N ALA A 74 -4.88 0.04 2.86
CA ALA A 74 -4.10 0.98 3.66
C ALA A 74 -4.41 2.43 3.25
N THR A 75 -4.45 3.33 4.22
CA THR A 75 -4.66 4.76 3.97
C THR A 75 -4.09 5.61 5.11
N ASP A 76 -3.60 6.80 4.77
CA ASP A 76 -3.18 7.85 5.70
C ASP A 76 -4.20 9.02 5.76
N GLY A 77 -5.30 8.89 5.02
CA GLY A 77 -6.32 9.92 4.83
C GLY A 77 -6.05 10.89 3.68
N HIS A 78 -4.87 10.87 3.07
CA HIS A 78 -4.53 11.65 1.87
C HIS A 78 -4.37 10.78 0.61
N ARG A 79 -4.11 9.49 0.81
CA ARG A 79 -4.08 8.48 -0.24
C ARG A 79 -4.60 7.16 0.30
N LEU A 80 -5.00 6.28 -0.59
CA LEU A 80 -5.46 4.94 -0.28
C LEU A 80 -4.91 3.96 -1.30
N ALA A 81 -4.45 2.80 -0.83
CA ALA A 81 -4.10 1.66 -1.66
C ALA A 81 -4.99 0.48 -1.25
N LEU A 82 -5.57 -0.17 -2.25
CA LEU A 82 -6.40 -1.35 -2.09
C LEU A 82 -5.89 -2.40 -3.07
N SER A 83 -5.80 -3.65 -2.63
CA SER A 83 -5.52 -4.77 -3.52
C SER A 83 -6.31 -6.01 -3.09
N ASP A 84 -6.74 -6.78 -4.08
CA ASP A 84 -7.54 -7.99 -3.95
C ASP A 84 -6.78 -9.22 -4.43
N VAL A 85 -6.88 -10.31 -3.68
CA VAL A 85 -6.48 -11.65 -4.12
C VAL A 85 -7.67 -12.58 -3.99
N GLU A 86 -8.11 -13.11 -5.13
CA GLU A 86 -9.13 -14.15 -5.17
C GLU A 86 -8.58 -15.46 -4.62
N ILE A 87 -9.27 -15.98 -3.61
CA ILE A 87 -8.94 -17.25 -2.99
C ILE A 87 -10.16 -17.86 -2.31
N GLU A 88 -10.35 -19.16 -2.48
CA GLU A 88 -11.43 -19.90 -1.86
C GLU A 88 -11.00 -20.40 -0.47
N PHE A 89 -11.80 -20.09 0.54
CA PHE A 89 -11.67 -20.61 1.89
C PHE A 89 -13.01 -20.57 2.61
N ASP A 90 -13.16 -21.40 3.63
CA ASP A 90 -14.40 -21.45 4.40
C ASP A 90 -14.43 -20.31 5.42
N ILE A 91 -15.40 -19.41 5.26
CA ILE A 91 -15.67 -18.32 6.19
C ILE A 91 -17.17 -18.04 6.25
N ALA A 92 -17.70 -18.00 7.47
CA ALA A 92 -19.13 -17.79 7.71
C ALA A 92 -19.56 -16.35 7.37
N GLU A 93 -18.79 -15.36 7.82
CA GLU A 93 -19.07 -13.93 7.68
C GLU A 93 -17.78 -13.17 7.35
N THR A 94 -17.90 -12.06 6.63
CA THR A 94 -16.74 -11.20 6.34
C THR A 94 -16.11 -10.70 7.64
N GLN A 95 -14.80 -10.90 7.78
CA GLN A 95 -14.02 -10.44 8.94
C GLN A 95 -13.00 -9.40 8.51
N GLN A 96 -12.93 -8.30 9.27
CA GLN A 96 -11.93 -7.25 9.07
C GLN A 96 -11.02 -7.18 10.29
N ILE A 97 -9.73 -7.16 10.05
CA ILE A 97 -8.70 -6.96 11.08
C ILE A 97 -7.74 -5.86 10.65
N ILE A 98 -7.03 -5.28 11.61
CA ILE A 98 -5.98 -4.30 11.35
C ILE A 98 -4.67 -4.82 11.94
N VAL A 99 -3.70 -5.11 11.07
CA VAL A 99 -2.36 -5.53 11.47
C VAL A 99 -1.48 -4.28 11.67
N PRO A 100 -0.85 -4.09 12.85
CA PRO A 100 0.00 -2.93 13.10
C PRO A 100 1.12 -2.81 12.08
N ARG A 101 1.45 -1.57 11.66
CA ARG A 101 2.48 -1.29 10.64
C ARG A 101 3.78 -2.07 10.84
N LYS A 102 4.30 -2.13 12.06
CA LYS A 102 5.54 -2.88 12.35
C LYS A 102 5.41 -4.37 12.05
N GLY A 103 4.27 -4.97 12.37
CA GLY A 103 3.98 -6.38 12.07
C GLY A 103 3.84 -6.62 10.59
N VAL A 104 3.18 -5.71 9.86
CA VAL A 104 3.05 -5.78 8.39
C VAL A 104 4.41 -5.74 7.70
N LEU A 105 5.26 -4.79 8.08
CA LEU A 105 6.60 -4.63 7.49
C LEU A 105 7.49 -5.85 7.78
N GLU A 106 7.41 -6.40 8.99
CA GLU A 106 8.18 -7.59 9.34
C GLU A 106 7.66 -8.82 8.61
N LEU A 107 6.33 -9.01 8.53
CA LEU A 107 5.72 -10.10 7.78
C LEU A 107 6.12 -10.04 6.30
N SER A 108 6.05 -8.86 5.67
CA SER A 108 6.48 -8.64 4.29
C SER A 108 7.94 -9.04 4.05
N ARG A 109 8.82 -8.80 5.04
CA ARG A 109 10.24 -9.17 5.00
C ARG A 109 10.48 -10.67 5.14
N LEU A 110 9.61 -11.36 5.90
CA LEU A 110 9.71 -12.80 6.15
C LEU A 110 9.14 -13.65 4.99
N LEU A 111 8.16 -13.11 4.26
CA LEU A 111 7.56 -13.80 3.10
C LEU A 111 8.52 -13.83 1.91
N GLU A 112 8.57 -14.98 1.25
CA GLU A 112 9.35 -15.17 0.02
C GLU A 112 8.49 -14.99 -1.24
N ALA A 113 9.13 -14.57 -2.34
CA ALA A 113 8.47 -14.37 -3.64
C ALA A 113 8.35 -15.68 -4.43
N GLY A 114 7.76 -16.72 -3.81
CA GLY A 114 7.64 -18.06 -4.40
C GLY A 114 6.32 -18.76 -4.06
N ASP A 115 6.26 -20.05 -4.41
CA ASP A 115 5.08 -20.91 -4.26
C ASP A 115 5.02 -21.62 -2.88
N GLY A 116 5.81 -21.15 -1.90
CA GLY A 116 5.69 -21.61 -0.52
C GLY A 116 4.29 -21.36 0.03
N GLU A 117 3.85 -22.17 0.99
CA GLU A 117 2.52 -22.03 1.58
C GLU A 117 2.56 -21.19 2.86
N ALA A 118 1.74 -20.15 2.90
CA ALA A 118 1.43 -19.38 4.12
C ALA A 118 0.07 -19.80 4.66
N GLN A 119 0.04 -20.34 5.87
CA GLN A 119 -1.20 -20.58 6.62
C GLN A 119 -1.47 -19.38 7.53
N ILE A 120 -2.50 -18.61 7.20
CA ILE A 120 -3.00 -17.48 7.98
C ILE A 120 -4.08 -17.99 8.93
N ARG A 121 -3.88 -17.78 10.22
CA ARG A 121 -4.86 -18.06 11.27
C ARG A 121 -5.29 -16.76 11.94
N LEU A 122 -6.59 -16.53 11.96
CA LEU A 122 -7.19 -15.37 12.60
C LEU A 122 -7.72 -15.76 13.96
N ALA A 123 -7.44 -14.92 14.94
CA ALA A 123 -8.10 -14.97 16.23
C ALA A 123 -8.62 -13.57 16.62
N ALA A 124 -9.38 -13.51 17.72
CA ALA A 124 -10.04 -12.29 18.17
C ALA A 124 -9.10 -11.07 18.33
N ASN A 125 -7.85 -11.29 18.74
CA ASN A 125 -6.88 -10.23 19.06
C ASN A 125 -5.49 -10.44 18.44
N HIS A 126 -5.28 -11.50 17.66
CA HIS A 126 -4.02 -11.81 17.01
C HIS A 126 -4.23 -12.33 15.60
N ILE A 127 -3.22 -12.11 14.76
CA ILE A 127 -3.01 -12.84 13.51
C ILE A 127 -1.77 -13.72 13.70
N GLN A 128 -1.87 -14.97 13.26
CA GLN A 128 -0.75 -15.89 13.15
C GLN A 128 -0.54 -16.23 11.67
N VAL A 129 0.71 -16.21 11.21
CA VAL A 129 1.09 -16.68 9.89
C VAL A 129 2.14 -17.78 10.07
N VAL A 130 1.77 -19.01 9.74
CA VAL A 130 2.64 -20.17 9.80
C VAL A 130 3.24 -20.37 8.41
N LEU A 131 4.57 -20.30 8.35
CA LEU A 131 5.39 -20.61 7.19
C LEU A 131 6.15 -21.93 7.47
N PRO A 132 6.83 -22.55 6.48
CA PRO A 132 7.50 -23.84 6.67
C PRO A 132 8.52 -23.88 7.83
N GLU A 133 9.29 -22.81 8.04
CA GLU A 133 10.37 -22.76 9.03
C GLU A 133 10.09 -21.84 10.23
N LEU A 134 9.01 -21.05 10.17
CA LEU A 134 8.74 -20.04 11.20
C LEU A 134 7.24 -19.83 11.43
N THR A 135 6.91 -19.33 12.61
CA THR A 135 5.57 -18.86 12.94
C THR A 135 5.65 -17.40 13.35
N PHE A 136 4.99 -16.54 12.59
CA PHE A 136 4.84 -15.12 12.88
C PHE A 136 3.55 -14.89 13.66
N ILE A 137 3.59 -14.12 14.75
CA ILE A 137 2.39 -13.74 15.51
C ILE A 137 2.43 -12.22 15.77
N SER A 138 1.32 -11.55 15.48
CA SER A 138 1.14 -10.13 15.80
C SER A 138 -0.18 -9.91 16.51
N LYS A 139 -0.18 -9.04 17.52
CA LYS A 139 -1.42 -8.42 18.03
C LYS A 139 -2.09 -7.61 16.93
N LEU A 140 -3.41 -7.52 17.01
CA LEU A 140 -4.23 -6.66 16.16
C LEU A 140 -4.41 -5.28 16.80
N VAL A 141 -4.67 -4.27 15.96
CA VAL A 141 -5.07 -2.94 16.42
C VAL A 141 -6.56 -2.97 16.77
N ASP A 142 -6.91 -2.59 18.00
CA ASP A 142 -8.30 -2.55 18.48
C ASP A 142 -9.02 -1.29 18.00
N GLY A 143 -9.63 -1.37 16.82
CA GLY A 143 -10.40 -0.29 16.23
C GLY A 143 -11.10 -0.67 14.94
N ARG A 144 -12.02 0.19 14.51
CA ARG A 144 -12.73 0.03 13.24
C ARG A 144 -12.03 0.82 12.15
N PHE A 145 -11.67 0.13 11.07
CA PHE A 145 -11.12 0.79 9.88
C PHE A 145 -12.21 1.67 9.22
N PRO A 146 -11.87 2.85 8.68
CA PRO A 146 -12.86 3.71 8.03
C PRO A 146 -13.51 3.01 6.82
N ASP A 147 -14.72 3.46 6.47
CA ASP A 147 -15.41 3.03 5.26
C ASP A 147 -14.69 3.55 4.01
N TYR A 148 -13.72 2.76 3.54
CA TYR A 148 -12.84 3.09 2.42
C TYR A 148 -13.59 3.16 1.09
N GLN A 149 -14.72 2.47 0.94
CA GLN A 149 -15.46 2.45 -0.33
C GLN A 149 -16.04 3.81 -0.70
N ARG A 150 -16.17 4.72 0.27
CA ARG A 150 -16.70 6.08 0.08
C ARG A 150 -15.67 7.05 -0.49
N VAL A 151 -14.37 6.75 -0.39
CA VAL A 151 -13.31 7.62 -0.90
C VAL A 151 -12.85 7.23 -2.30
N ILE A 152 -13.22 6.04 -2.77
CA ILE A 152 -12.95 5.59 -4.15
C ILE A 152 -13.90 6.35 -5.08
N PRO A 153 -13.41 7.10 -6.08
CA PRO A 153 -14.25 7.77 -7.07
C PRO A 153 -15.12 6.77 -7.85
N LYS A 154 -16.45 7.05 -7.97
CA LYS A 154 -17.43 6.17 -8.66
C LYS A 154 -18.26 6.90 -9.74
N GLY A 155 -17.88 8.12 -10.11
CA GLY A 155 -18.62 8.97 -11.05
C GLY A 155 -17.99 9.04 -12.44
N PRO A 156 -18.59 9.84 -13.36
CA PRO A 156 -17.95 10.18 -14.63
C PRO A 156 -16.54 10.71 -14.39
N SER A 157 -15.59 10.18 -15.15
CA SER A 157 -14.19 10.57 -15.07
C SER A 157 -13.63 10.73 -16.47
N GLN A 158 -12.65 11.63 -16.57
CA GLN A 158 -11.78 11.78 -17.71
C GLN A 158 -10.63 10.80 -17.52
N GLU A 159 -10.39 9.98 -18.54
CA GLU A 159 -9.39 8.92 -18.49
C GLU A 159 -8.12 9.39 -19.18
N LEU A 160 -7.02 9.40 -18.43
CA LEU A 160 -5.67 9.58 -18.95
C LEU A 160 -4.96 8.23 -18.92
N SER A 161 -4.39 7.84 -20.05
CA SER A 161 -3.55 6.65 -20.15
C SER A 161 -2.11 7.03 -20.42
N ALA A 162 -1.17 6.40 -19.74
CA ALA A 162 0.25 6.68 -19.90
C ALA A 162 1.10 5.41 -19.69
N ASP A 163 2.31 5.42 -20.23
CA ASP A 163 3.35 4.49 -19.83
C ASP A 163 3.77 4.82 -18.38
N ARG A 164 3.75 3.80 -17.52
CA ARG A 164 4.04 3.88 -16.09
C ARG A 164 5.45 4.43 -15.84
N ASP A 165 6.44 3.91 -16.55
CA ASP A 165 7.85 4.21 -16.29
C ASP A 165 8.24 5.59 -16.81
N ILE A 166 7.70 6.00 -17.96
CA ILE A 166 7.86 7.35 -18.49
C ILE A 166 7.26 8.37 -17.51
N LEU A 167 6.00 8.16 -17.09
CA LEU A 167 5.34 9.09 -16.17
C LEU A 167 6.04 9.13 -14.81
N ARG A 168 6.42 7.98 -14.27
CA ARG A 168 7.14 7.88 -13.00
C ARG A 168 8.48 8.62 -13.06
N ALA A 169 9.22 8.49 -14.16
CA ALA A 169 10.49 9.17 -14.34
C ALA A 169 10.32 10.69 -14.42
N ALA A 170 9.29 11.18 -15.12
CA ALA A 170 8.98 12.61 -15.21
C ALA A 170 8.55 13.20 -13.87
N LEU A 171 7.69 12.50 -13.12
CA LEU A 171 7.33 12.88 -11.75
C LEU A 171 8.56 12.89 -10.82
N SER A 172 9.48 11.93 -10.99
CA SER A 172 10.70 11.86 -10.18
C SER A 172 11.66 13.03 -10.46
N ARG A 173 11.79 13.45 -11.73
CA ARG A 173 12.60 14.62 -12.11
C ARG A 173 12.00 15.92 -11.60
N THR A 174 10.70 16.13 -11.82
CA THR A 174 10.00 17.34 -11.36
C THR A 174 9.94 17.42 -9.83
N ALA A 175 9.89 16.29 -9.12
CA ALA A 175 9.95 16.24 -7.66
C ALA A 175 11.24 16.84 -7.06
N ILE A 176 12.36 16.87 -7.82
CA ILE A 176 13.64 17.43 -7.37
C ILE A 176 13.49 18.92 -6.99
N LEU A 177 12.73 19.68 -7.78
CA LEU A 177 12.48 21.12 -7.56
C LEU A 177 11.12 21.39 -6.93
N SER A 178 10.44 20.37 -6.40
CA SER A 178 9.22 20.57 -5.61
C SER A 178 9.56 21.04 -4.19
N ASN A 179 8.65 21.79 -3.56
CA ASN A 179 8.79 22.17 -2.16
C ASN A 179 9.08 20.94 -1.26
N GLU A 180 10.15 21.00 -0.46
CA GLU A 180 10.60 19.84 0.33
C GLU A 180 9.58 19.31 1.34
N LYS A 181 8.74 20.20 1.89
CA LYS A 181 7.76 19.91 2.92
C LYS A 181 6.42 19.45 2.34
N TYR A 182 5.92 20.15 1.33
CA TYR A 182 4.60 19.90 0.77
C TYR A 182 4.61 18.96 -0.44
N ARG A 183 5.74 18.90 -1.16
CA ARG A 183 5.96 18.03 -2.33
C ARG A 183 4.89 18.18 -3.41
N GLY A 184 4.37 19.39 -3.59
CA GLY A 184 3.30 19.71 -4.54
C GLY A 184 3.81 19.77 -5.98
N VAL A 185 3.04 19.20 -6.91
CA VAL A 185 3.19 19.36 -8.36
C VAL A 185 1.83 19.71 -8.97
N ARG A 186 1.85 20.51 -10.04
CA ARG A 186 0.68 20.86 -10.84
C ARG A 186 0.68 20.01 -12.11
N LEU A 187 -0.45 19.42 -12.41
CA LEU A 187 -0.69 18.67 -13.63
C LEU A 187 -1.61 19.49 -14.53
N HIS A 188 -1.14 19.89 -15.70
CA HIS A 188 -1.98 20.46 -16.74
C HIS A 188 -2.25 19.40 -17.80
N LEU A 189 -3.50 18.99 -17.89
CA LEU A 189 -3.98 18.03 -18.87
C LEU A 189 -4.52 18.78 -20.07
N SER A 190 -4.06 18.40 -21.26
CA SER A 190 -4.61 18.80 -22.56
C SER A 190 -4.61 17.61 -23.51
N GLU A 191 -5.21 17.74 -24.68
CA GLU A 191 -5.29 16.64 -25.66
C GLU A 191 -3.90 16.02 -25.91
N ASN A 192 -3.80 14.73 -25.61
CA ASN A 192 -2.59 13.89 -25.70
C ASN A 192 -1.33 14.37 -24.94
N THR A 193 -1.44 15.36 -24.05
CA THR A 193 -0.28 15.92 -23.33
C THR A 193 -0.60 16.11 -21.86
N LEU A 194 0.33 15.65 -21.00
CA LEU A 194 0.35 15.95 -19.58
C LEU A 194 1.59 16.79 -19.27
N ARG A 195 1.39 18.04 -18.90
CA ARG A 195 2.45 18.91 -18.41
C ARG A 195 2.52 18.84 -16.89
N ILE A 196 3.71 18.59 -16.36
CA ILE A 196 4.00 18.50 -14.93
C ILE A 196 4.85 19.70 -14.54
N VAL A 197 4.37 20.52 -13.61
CA VAL A 197 5.06 21.72 -13.13
C VAL A 197 5.31 21.62 -11.63
N ALA A 198 6.55 21.84 -11.21
CA ALA A 198 6.94 21.93 -9.81
C ALA A 198 7.66 23.25 -9.55
N THR A 199 7.40 23.86 -8.39
CA THR A 199 8.11 25.06 -7.94
C THR A 199 8.47 24.93 -6.45
N ASN A 200 9.52 25.65 -6.04
CA ASN A 200 9.95 25.75 -4.65
C ASN A 200 9.99 27.21 -4.15
N PRO A 201 10.15 27.44 -2.83
CA PRO A 201 10.25 28.79 -2.26
C PRO A 201 11.39 29.65 -2.83
N GLU A 202 12.42 29.00 -3.36
CA GLU A 202 13.60 29.62 -3.99
C GLU A 202 13.32 30.09 -5.43
N GLN A 203 12.07 29.94 -5.91
CA GLN A 203 11.63 30.29 -7.27
C GLN A 203 12.32 29.46 -8.37
N GLU A 204 12.83 28.29 -8.02
CA GLU A 204 13.24 27.30 -9.01
C GLU A 204 12.00 26.59 -9.56
N GLU A 205 12.05 26.23 -10.83
CA GLU A 205 10.94 25.62 -11.55
C GLU A 205 11.44 24.42 -12.35
N ALA A 206 10.66 23.33 -12.29
CA ALA A 206 10.77 22.20 -13.21
C ALA A 206 9.47 22.10 -14.01
N GLU A 207 9.59 22.05 -15.33
CA GLU A 207 8.49 21.77 -16.25
C GLU A 207 8.87 20.56 -17.10
N GLU A 208 7.93 19.62 -17.23
CA GLU A 208 8.11 18.46 -18.09
C GLU A 208 6.81 18.06 -18.78
N ASP A 209 6.87 17.89 -20.10
CA ASP A 209 5.76 17.41 -20.93
C ASP A 209 5.90 15.90 -21.17
N VAL A 210 4.81 15.17 -20.90
CA VAL A 210 4.69 13.73 -21.13
C VAL A 210 3.59 13.47 -22.15
N GLU A 211 3.91 12.70 -23.19
CA GLU A 211 2.91 12.20 -24.14
C GLU A 211 2.01 11.17 -23.44
N VAL A 212 0.70 11.40 -23.52
CA VAL A 212 -0.32 10.54 -22.90
C VAL A 212 -1.47 10.35 -23.87
N SER A 213 -2.31 9.34 -23.66
CA SER A 213 -3.60 9.26 -24.36
C SER A 213 -4.68 9.86 -23.46
N TYR A 214 -5.12 11.06 -23.81
CA TYR A 214 -6.15 11.83 -23.10
C TYR A 214 -6.99 12.61 -24.09
N ARG A 215 -8.31 12.43 -24.02
CA ARG A 215 -9.31 13.09 -24.90
C ARG A 215 -10.32 13.93 -24.13
N GLY A 216 -10.02 14.21 -22.87
CA GLY A 216 -10.85 15.05 -22.01
C GLY A 216 -10.67 16.55 -22.30
N GLY A 217 -11.42 17.37 -21.58
CA GLY A 217 -11.22 18.82 -21.59
C GLY A 217 -9.95 19.23 -20.84
N ASN A 218 -9.48 20.45 -21.08
CA ASN A 218 -8.34 20.97 -20.35
C ASN A 218 -8.62 21.03 -18.84
N MET A 219 -7.64 20.61 -18.04
CA MET A 219 -7.78 20.57 -16.59
C MET A 219 -6.44 20.85 -15.92
N GLU A 220 -6.48 21.58 -14.81
CA GLU A 220 -5.35 21.79 -13.92
C GLU A 220 -5.68 21.19 -12.56
N ILE A 221 -4.77 20.38 -12.01
CA ILE A 221 -4.95 19.73 -10.71
C ILE A 221 -3.62 19.57 -9.99
N GLY A 222 -3.64 19.76 -8.67
CA GLY A 222 -2.48 19.62 -7.81
C GLY A 222 -2.41 18.30 -7.08
N PHE A 223 -1.22 17.73 -6.96
CA PHE A 223 -0.99 16.52 -6.16
C PHE A 223 0.31 16.60 -5.37
N ASN A 224 0.38 15.79 -4.32
CA ASN A 224 1.66 15.45 -3.72
C ASN A 224 2.36 14.44 -4.64
N VAL A 225 3.49 14.83 -5.22
CA VAL A 225 4.22 14.03 -6.21
C VAL A 225 4.67 12.67 -5.66
N ARG A 226 5.00 12.61 -4.37
CA ARG A 226 5.41 11.36 -3.73
C ARG A 226 4.27 10.35 -3.69
N TYR A 227 3.03 10.82 -3.51
CA TYR A 227 1.88 9.92 -3.48
C TYR A 227 1.60 9.30 -4.84
N LEU A 228 1.77 10.08 -5.92
CA LEU A 228 1.70 9.57 -7.28
C LEU A 228 2.82 8.55 -7.54
N ILE A 229 4.07 8.89 -7.22
CA ILE A 229 5.23 8.00 -7.43
C ILE A 229 5.07 6.69 -6.64
N ASP A 230 4.64 6.74 -5.39
CA ASP A 230 4.45 5.53 -4.57
C ASP A 230 3.36 4.61 -5.18
N ALA A 231 2.26 5.17 -5.70
CA ALA A 231 1.25 4.40 -6.41
C ALA A 231 1.79 3.77 -7.71
N LEU A 232 2.56 4.53 -8.50
CA LEU A 232 3.19 4.02 -9.73
C LEU A 232 4.21 2.91 -9.44
N ASN A 233 4.96 3.00 -8.33
CA ASN A 233 5.91 1.96 -7.94
C ASN A 233 5.24 0.65 -7.52
N ALA A 234 3.99 0.71 -7.05
CA ALA A 234 3.22 -0.46 -6.63
C ALA A 234 2.50 -1.16 -7.80
N ILE A 235 2.40 -0.51 -8.97
CA ILE A 235 1.84 -1.10 -10.18
C ILE A 235 2.92 -1.91 -10.90
N GLU A 236 2.61 -3.14 -11.28
CA GLU A 236 3.54 -4.03 -12.00
C GLU A 236 3.48 -3.85 -13.54
N GLY A 237 2.29 -3.59 -14.09
CA GLY A 237 2.08 -3.39 -15.53
C GLY A 237 2.76 -2.14 -16.09
N GLY A 238 3.03 -2.16 -17.40
CA GLY A 238 3.67 -1.05 -18.11
C GLY A 238 2.73 0.10 -18.45
N ASP A 239 1.45 -0.18 -18.69
CA ASP A 239 0.45 0.82 -19.03
C ASP A 239 -0.53 1.05 -17.88
N ILE A 240 -0.73 2.31 -17.51
CA ILE A 240 -1.66 2.71 -16.46
C ILE A 240 -2.84 3.50 -17.00
N GLN A 241 -3.88 3.59 -16.18
CA GLN A 241 -4.99 4.51 -16.36
C GLN A 241 -5.17 5.36 -15.10
N ILE A 242 -5.27 6.67 -15.29
CA ILE A 242 -5.62 7.64 -14.26
C ILE A 242 -7.03 8.18 -14.59
N GLN A 243 -7.95 8.02 -13.66
CA GLN A 243 -9.30 8.54 -13.74
C GLN A 243 -9.40 9.81 -12.88
N LEU A 244 -9.86 10.90 -13.50
CA LEU A 244 -9.97 12.22 -12.88
C LEU A 244 -11.35 12.81 -13.14
N SER A 245 -12.07 13.24 -12.12
CA SER A 245 -13.38 13.89 -12.30
C SER A 245 -13.26 15.40 -12.47
N ASP A 246 -12.64 16.09 -11.52
CA ASP A 246 -12.42 17.54 -11.50
C ASP A 246 -11.20 17.89 -10.65
N ALA A 247 -10.82 19.18 -10.63
CA ALA A 247 -9.63 19.68 -9.94
C ALA A 247 -9.63 19.52 -8.40
N ASN A 248 -10.78 19.24 -7.78
CA ASN A 248 -10.94 19.06 -6.33
C ASN A 248 -11.24 17.62 -5.92
N SER A 249 -11.47 16.74 -6.89
CA SER A 249 -11.79 15.34 -6.68
C SER A 249 -10.54 14.47 -6.70
N SER A 250 -10.54 13.40 -5.91
CA SER A 250 -9.47 12.40 -5.90
C SER A 250 -9.30 11.75 -7.26
N CYS A 251 -8.05 11.42 -7.62
CA CYS A 251 -7.81 10.56 -8.76
C CYS A 251 -7.82 9.09 -8.34
N LEU A 252 -8.17 8.23 -9.29
CA LEU A 252 -8.01 6.78 -9.18
C LEU A 252 -6.98 6.33 -10.22
N ILE A 253 -5.92 5.64 -9.78
CA ILE A 253 -4.87 5.08 -10.62
C ILE A 253 -5.03 3.56 -10.57
N ILE A 254 -5.04 2.93 -11.75
CA ILE A 254 -5.13 1.48 -11.92
C ILE A 254 -4.15 1.00 -12.99
N ASP A 255 -3.76 -0.26 -12.89
CA ASP A 255 -3.09 -0.97 -13.97
C ASP A 255 -4.13 -1.31 -15.06
N LYS A 256 -3.78 -1.11 -16.33
CA LYS A 256 -4.67 -1.50 -17.44
C LYS A 256 -4.77 -3.00 -17.63
N ALA A 257 -3.73 -3.74 -17.23
CA ALA A 257 -3.69 -5.18 -17.33
C ALA A 257 -4.49 -5.86 -16.21
N SER A 258 -4.69 -5.19 -15.07
CA SER A 258 -5.39 -5.76 -13.91
C SER A 258 -6.06 -4.68 -13.06
N THR A 259 -7.33 -4.90 -12.72
CA THR A 259 -8.09 -4.01 -11.82
C THR A 259 -8.09 -4.47 -10.36
N GLN A 260 -7.28 -5.49 -10.03
CA GLN A 260 -7.17 -6.04 -8.67
C GLN A 260 -6.64 -5.02 -7.67
N SER A 261 -5.79 -4.10 -8.12
CA SER A 261 -5.24 -3.03 -7.28
C SER A 261 -5.76 -1.66 -7.72
N GLN A 262 -6.11 -0.85 -6.74
CA GLN A 262 -6.67 0.49 -6.92
C GLN A 262 -5.96 1.47 -5.99
N TYR A 263 -5.54 2.60 -6.55
CA TYR A 263 -4.80 3.62 -5.81
C TYR A 263 -5.52 4.95 -5.92
N VAL A 264 -5.92 5.52 -4.78
CA VAL A 264 -6.59 6.82 -4.70
C VAL A 264 -5.63 7.85 -4.16
N VAL A 265 -5.53 9.00 -4.81
CA VAL A 265 -4.74 10.14 -4.32
C VAL A 265 -5.63 11.38 -4.25
N MET A 266 -5.70 12.00 -3.07
CA MET A 266 -6.44 13.24 -2.86
C MET A 266 -5.67 14.43 -3.46
N PRO A 267 -6.33 15.39 -4.12
CA PRO A 267 -5.66 16.56 -4.66
C PRO A 267 -5.21 17.51 -3.55
N MET A 268 -4.23 18.33 -3.89
CA MET A 268 -3.79 19.47 -3.10
C MET A 268 -4.48 20.73 -3.62
N ARG A 269 -4.92 21.59 -2.70
CA ARG A 269 -5.24 22.97 -3.05
C ARG A 269 -3.92 23.71 -3.23
N LEU A 270 -3.64 24.11 -4.46
CA LEU A 270 -2.49 24.93 -4.85
C LEU A 270 -2.84 26.42 -4.77
#